data_AF-A0A2S2NAA1-F1
#
_entry.id   AF-A0A2S2NAA1-F1
#
_cell.length_a   1.000
_cell.length_b   1.000
_cell.length_c   1.000
_cell.angle_alpha   90.00
_cell.angle_beta   90.00
_cell.angle_gamma   90.00
#
_symmetry.space_group_name_H-M   'P 1'
#
loop_
_entity.id
_entity.type
_entity.pdbx_description
1 polymer ?
#
loop_
_entity_poly.entity_id
_entity_poly.type
_entity_poly.pdbx_seq_one_letter_code
_entity_poly.pdbx_strand_id
1 'polypeptide(L)'
;SYSAYRNMDYEITNIYYTRRGKMCVSINNFKFSKYRKLKCGNFSFRCTNKKCKAIATLNPQCTSIINHKNKHNHSEYSENAVHKDIIRSSVKRKAVEEMHTQPSKIIRRELLLKSDYNLNHGDMHLLRNSMYATRLLEINISQNSQILLTRLYYS
;
A
#
# COMPACT_ATOMS: atom_id res chain seq x y z
N SER A 1 3.65 37.68 -21.81
CA SER A 1 2.34 37.00 -21.74
C SER A 1 2.53 35.65 -21.05
N TYR A 2 2.34 35.63 -19.72
CA TYR A 2 2.50 34.43 -18.89
C TYR A 2 1.33 33.47 -19.18
N SER A 3 1.61 32.38 -19.88
CA SER A 3 0.64 31.34 -20.20
C SER A 3 0.06 30.77 -18.91
N ALA A 4 -1.28 30.85 -18.78
CA ALA A 4 -2.04 30.29 -17.68
C ALA A 4 -1.75 28.78 -17.54
N TYR A 5 -0.97 28.43 -16.53
CA TYR A 5 -0.87 27.06 -16.07
C TYR A 5 -2.24 26.68 -15.51
N ARG A 6 -3.00 25.90 -16.29
CA ARG A 6 -4.14 25.15 -15.76
C ARG A 6 -3.60 24.31 -14.59
N ASN A 7 -3.95 24.71 -13.37
CA ASN A 7 -3.84 23.84 -12.21
C ASN A 7 -4.69 22.61 -12.51
N MET A 8 -4.04 21.55 -13.00
CA MET A 8 -4.58 20.21 -12.83
C MET A 8 -4.45 19.95 -11.35
N ASP A 9 -5.52 20.23 -10.61
CA ASP A 9 -5.58 19.99 -9.17
C ASP A 9 -5.44 18.49 -8.95
N TYR A 10 -4.21 18.06 -8.69
CA TYR A 10 -3.95 16.69 -8.29
C TYR A 10 -4.52 16.52 -6.88
N GLU A 11 -5.42 15.55 -6.71
CA GLU A 11 -6.04 15.28 -5.42
C GLU A 11 -5.52 13.97 -4.85
N ILE A 12 -5.15 14.00 -3.57
CA ILE A 12 -4.79 12.79 -2.82
C ILE A 12 -6.07 12.12 -2.37
N THR A 13 -6.45 11.01 -3.01
CA THR A 13 -7.70 10.31 -2.69
C THR A 13 -7.55 9.36 -1.51
N ASN A 14 -6.38 8.73 -1.35
CA ASN A 14 -6.16 7.75 -0.29
C ASN A 14 -4.70 7.72 0.17
N ILE A 15 -4.49 7.52 1.47
CA ILE A 15 -3.20 7.18 2.07
C ILE A 15 -3.33 5.80 2.73
N TYR A 16 -2.39 4.90 2.43
CA TYR A 16 -2.42 3.54 2.95
C TYR A 16 -1.01 2.96 3.08
N TYR A 17 -0.90 1.81 3.73
CA TYR A 17 0.37 1.15 3.97
C TYR A 17 0.35 -0.25 3.37
N THR A 18 1.46 -0.63 2.72
CA THR A 18 1.69 -2.00 2.29
C THR A 18 1.81 -2.94 3.50
N ARG A 19 1.78 -4.25 3.25
CA ARG A 19 2.06 -5.27 4.28
C ARG A 19 3.32 -4.98 5.11
N ARG A 20 4.39 -4.52 4.46
CA ARG A 20 5.70 -4.23 5.10
C ARG A 20 5.77 -2.83 5.74
N GLY A 21 4.64 -2.16 5.97
CA GLY A 21 4.60 -0.82 6.56
C GLY A 21 5.07 0.31 5.64
N LYS A 22 5.37 0.03 4.37
CA LYS A 22 5.75 1.06 3.41
C LYS A 22 4.52 1.89 3.01
N MET A 23 4.60 3.21 3.18
CA MET A 23 3.54 4.15 2.83
C MET A 23 3.31 4.24 1.31
N CYS A 24 2.04 4.31 0.94
CA CYS A 24 1.54 4.49 -0.42
C CYS A 24 0.45 5.56 -0.43
N VAL A 25 0.33 6.24 -1.57
CA VAL A 25 -0.68 7.27 -1.79
C VAL A 25 -1.35 7.03 -3.14
N SER A 26 -2.65 7.31 -3.20
CA SER A 26 -3.42 7.37 -4.44
C SER A 26 -3.63 8.83 -4.80
N ILE A 27 -3.26 9.21 -6.02
CA ILE A 27 -3.40 10.56 -6.54
C ILE A 27 -4.10 10.46 -7.88
N ASN A 28 -5.30 11.03 -8.03
CA ASN A 28 -6.16 10.88 -9.22
C ASN A 28 -6.21 9.42 -9.70
N ASN A 29 -6.48 8.48 -8.77
CA ASN A 29 -6.50 7.03 -9.00
C ASN A 29 -5.21 6.39 -9.56
N PHE A 30 -4.09 7.11 -9.58
CA PHE A 30 -2.77 6.54 -9.78
C PHE A 30 -2.15 6.15 -8.44
N LYS A 31 -1.60 4.94 -8.37
CA LYS A 31 -0.96 4.42 -7.17
C LYS A 31 0.52 4.80 -7.14
N PHE A 32 0.96 5.37 -6.03
CA PHE A 32 2.36 5.67 -5.76
C PHE A 32 2.83 5.06 -4.44
N SER A 33 4.10 4.68 -4.39
CA SER A 33 4.77 4.18 -3.19
C SER A 33 5.90 5.11 -2.78
N LYS A 34 6.04 5.35 -1.46
CA LYS A 34 7.10 6.19 -0.89
C LYS A 34 8.45 5.71 -1.38
N TYR A 35 9.25 6.57 -1.98
CA TYR A 35 10.59 6.22 -2.41
C TYR A 35 11.63 6.72 -1.42
N ARG A 36 11.71 8.03 -1.19
CA ARG A 36 12.72 8.63 -0.32
C ARG A 36 12.24 9.93 0.32
N LYS A 37 12.89 10.30 1.42
CA LYS A 37 12.82 11.66 1.99
C LYS A 37 13.80 12.55 1.21
N LEU A 38 13.37 13.74 0.85
CA LEU A 38 14.19 14.77 0.20
C LEU A 38 14.92 15.58 1.26
N LYS A 39 16.00 16.28 0.87
CA LYS A 39 16.77 17.14 1.78
C LYS A 39 15.92 18.22 2.45
N CYS A 40 14.93 18.76 1.74
CA CYS A 40 13.97 19.73 2.25
C CYS A 40 12.90 19.14 3.20
N GLY A 41 12.99 17.85 3.55
CA GLY A 41 12.04 17.19 4.46
C GLY A 41 10.84 16.54 3.76
N ASN A 42 10.51 16.98 2.54
CA ASN A 42 9.42 16.44 1.71
C ASN A 42 9.61 14.97 1.34
N PHE A 43 8.53 14.30 0.95
CA PHE A 43 8.58 12.91 0.52
C PHE A 43 8.38 12.77 -0.99
N SER A 44 9.27 11.99 -1.62
CA SER A 44 9.14 11.60 -3.02
C SER A 44 8.51 10.23 -3.11
N PHE A 45 7.51 10.11 -3.98
CA PHE A 45 6.75 8.90 -4.27
C PHE A 45 6.89 8.53 -5.74
N ARG A 46 7.06 7.23 -6.03
CA ARG A 46 7.14 6.71 -7.39
C ARG A 46 5.89 5.92 -7.73
N CYS A 47 5.45 6.01 -8.98
CA CYS A 47 4.35 5.18 -9.45
C CYS A 47 4.64 3.70 -9.19
N THR A 48 3.62 2.93 -8.79
CA THR A 48 3.77 1.49 -8.51
C THR A 48 3.94 0.67 -9.78
N ASN A 49 3.52 1.18 -10.93
CA ASN A 49 3.76 0.52 -12.21
C ASN A 49 5.24 0.64 -12.58
N LYS A 50 5.96 -0.49 -12.64
CA LYS A 50 7.41 -0.54 -12.90
C LYS A 50 7.83 0.10 -14.23
N LYS A 51 6.94 0.11 -15.23
CA LYS A 51 7.21 0.73 -16.54
C LYS A 51 6.94 2.24 -16.54
N CYS A 52 6.31 2.76 -15.48
CA CYS A 52 5.97 4.17 -15.35
C CYS A 52 7.05 4.93 -14.56
N LYS A 53 7.46 6.08 -15.10
CA LYS A 53 8.47 6.95 -14.47
C LYS A 53 7.85 8.17 -13.76
N ALA A 54 6.54 8.20 -13.57
CA ALA A 54 5.86 9.27 -12.85
C ALA A 54 6.28 9.34 -11.38
N ILE A 55 6.53 10.56 -10.89
CA ILE A 55 7.00 10.84 -9.54
C ILE A 55 6.17 11.99 -8.96
N ALA A 56 5.56 11.76 -7.81
CA ALA A 56 4.91 12.81 -7.02
C ALA A 56 5.80 13.20 -5.84
N THR A 57 5.82 14.48 -5.48
CA THR A 57 6.46 15.00 -4.28
C THR A 57 5.39 15.61 -3.40
N LEU A 58 5.28 15.13 -2.17
CA LEU A 58 4.32 15.58 -1.18
C LEU A 58 5.04 16.28 -0.03
N ASN A 59 4.33 17.14 0.68
CA ASN A 59 4.78 17.72 1.92
C ASN A 59 5.03 16.65 3.01
N PRO A 60 5.72 16.96 4.11
CA PRO A 60 6.03 15.98 5.16
C PRO A 60 4.77 15.36 5.78
N GLN A 61 3.67 16.10 5.84
CA GLN A 61 2.37 15.64 6.35
C GLN A 61 1.58 14.78 5.35
N CYS A 62 2.04 14.69 4.09
CA CYS A 62 1.35 14.00 2.99
C CYS A 62 -0.08 14.50 2.74
N THR A 63 -0.36 15.78 3.03
CA THR A 63 -1.66 16.42 2.81
C THR A 63 -1.73 17.22 1.52
N SER A 64 -0.58 17.60 0.93
CA SER A 64 -0.55 18.38 -0.30
C SER A 64 0.55 17.91 -1.26
N ILE A 65 0.29 18.07 -2.55
CA ILE A 65 1.21 17.75 -3.63
C ILE A 65 2.00 19.00 -3.97
N ILE A 66 3.31 18.94 -3.76
CA ILE A 66 4.24 20.03 -4.03
C ILE A 66 4.67 20.02 -5.49
N ASN A 67 4.85 18.84 -6.07
CA ASN A 67 5.30 18.70 -7.45
C ASN A 67 4.89 17.35 -8.02
N HIS A 68 4.54 17.31 -9.30
CA HIS A 68 4.31 16.11 -10.07
C HIS A 68 5.23 16.10 -11.31
N LYS A 69 6.11 15.10 -11.41
CA LYS A 69 7.08 14.96 -12.51
C LYS A 69 6.73 13.76 -13.39
N ASN A 70 6.90 13.97 -14.69
CA ASN A 70 6.59 13.03 -15.78
C ASN A 70 5.08 12.71 -15.88
N LYS A 71 4.63 12.44 -17.11
CA LYS A 71 3.27 11.94 -17.35
C LYS A 71 3.22 10.43 -17.13
N HIS A 72 2.05 9.93 -16.76
CA HIS A 72 1.80 8.49 -16.74
C HIS A 72 1.78 7.93 -18.16
N ASN A 73 2.30 6.71 -18.33
CA ASN A 73 2.26 5.95 -19.59
C ASN A 73 1.27 4.78 -19.52
N HIS A 74 0.30 4.87 -18.61
CA HIS A 74 -0.79 3.91 -18.44
C HIS A 74 -2.02 4.69 -18.00
N SER A 75 -3.20 4.09 -18.20
CA SER A 75 -4.44 4.63 -17.68
C SER A 75 -4.46 4.62 -16.15
N GLU A 76 -5.27 5.50 -15.59
CA GLU A 76 -5.64 5.46 -14.18
C GLU A 76 -6.28 4.12 -13.81
N TYR A 77 -6.18 3.74 -12.54
CA TYR A 77 -6.87 2.55 -12.06
C TYR A 77 -8.33 2.91 -11.78
N SER A 78 -9.24 1.93 -11.82
CA SER A 78 -10.57 2.16 -11.26
C SER A 78 -10.46 2.35 -9.74
N GLU A 79 -11.33 3.19 -9.19
CA GLU A 79 -11.42 3.42 -7.74
C GLU A 79 -11.56 2.09 -6.98
N ASN A 80 -12.43 1.19 -7.47
CA ASN A 80 -12.59 -0.14 -6.90
C ASN A 80 -11.28 -0.96 -6.91
N ALA A 81 -10.45 -0.85 -7.96
CA ALA A 81 -9.16 -1.54 -8.00
C ALA A 81 -8.17 -0.99 -6.96
N VAL A 82 -8.17 0.33 -6.74
CA VAL A 82 -7.36 0.96 -5.67
C VAL A 82 -7.84 0.49 -4.31
N HIS A 83 -9.14 0.53 -4.07
CA HIS A 83 -9.81 0.09 -2.85
C HIS A 83 -9.50 -1.37 -2.49
N LYS A 84 -9.57 -2.28 -3.47
CA LYS A 84 -9.19 -3.69 -3.32
C LYS A 84 -7.74 -3.86 -2.85
N ASP A 85 -6.82 -3.06 -3.38
CA ASP A 85 -5.41 -3.12 -2.97
C ASP A 85 -5.18 -2.55 -1.57
N ILE A 86 -5.93 -1.52 -1.18
CA ILE A 86 -5.90 -0.94 0.17
C ILE A 86 -6.33 -1.98 1.20
N ILE A 87 -7.51 -2.58 1.03
CA ILE A 87 -8.01 -3.58 1.98
C ILE A 87 -7.12 -4.82 2.00
N ARG A 88 -6.66 -5.30 0.85
CA ARG A 88 -5.73 -6.43 0.78
C ARG A 88 -4.44 -6.13 1.54
N SER A 89 -3.90 -4.93 1.41
CA SER A 89 -2.69 -4.52 2.13
C SER A 89 -2.93 -4.45 3.63
N SER A 90 -4.07 -3.90 4.06
CA SER A 90 -4.44 -3.83 5.47
C SER A 90 -4.62 -5.22 6.09
N VAL A 91 -5.40 -6.09 5.44
CA VAL A 91 -5.62 -7.48 5.89
C VAL A 91 -4.30 -8.25 5.98
N LYS A 92 -3.41 -8.13 4.98
CA LYS A 92 -2.09 -8.79 5.03
C LYS A 92 -1.24 -8.30 6.19
N ARG A 93 -1.27 -7.00 6.49
CA ARG A 93 -0.54 -6.42 7.62
C ARG A 93 -1.12 -6.92 8.96
N LYS A 94 -2.45 -6.85 9.11
CA LYS A 94 -3.16 -7.39 10.28
C LYS A 94 -2.99 -8.89 10.47
N ALA A 95 -2.76 -9.64 9.38
CA ALA A 95 -2.46 -11.06 9.46
C ALA A 95 -1.19 -11.34 10.28
N VAL A 96 -0.21 -10.45 10.19
CA VAL A 96 1.07 -10.51 10.92
C VAL A 96 0.94 -9.90 12.31
N GLU A 97 0.36 -8.70 12.42
CA GLU A 97 0.19 -7.98 13.70
C GLU A 97 -0.69 -8.77 14.69
N GLU A 98 -1.72 -9.46 14.20
CA GLU A 98 -2.71 -10.18 15.01
C GLU A 98 -2.73 -11.67 14.65
N MET A 99 -1.58 -12.34 14.78
CA MET A 99 -1.40 -13.73 14.31
C MET A 99 -2.38 -14.73 14.96
N HIS A 100 -2.74 -14.52 16.22
CA HIS A 100 -3.63 -15.40 16.99
C HIS A 100 -5.13 -15.14 16.78
N THR A 101 -5.49 -14.01 16.18
CA THR A 101 -6.90 -13.69 15.91
C THR A 101 -7.40 -14.51 14.72
N GLN A 102 -8.66 -14.94 14.75
CA GLN A 102 -9.24 -15.67 13.62
C GLN A 102 -9.26 -14.80 12.34
N PRO A 103 -8.85 -15.34 11.16
CA PRO A 103 -8.83 -14.59 9.90
C PRO A 103 -10.16 -13.93 9.52
N SER A 104 -11.27 -14.64 9.72
CA SER A 104 -12.61 -14.14 9.45
C SER A 104 -12.97 -12.92 10.29
N LYS A 105 -12.49 -12.84 11.55
CA LYS A 105 -12.71 -11.68 12.43
C LYS A 105 -11.95 -10.45 11.93
N ILE A 106 -10.69 -10.62 11.55
CA ILE A 106 -9.87 -9.54 10.98
C ILE A 106 -10.49 -9.03 9.68
N ILE A 107 -10.78 -9.93 8.73
CA ILE A 107 -11.35 -9.53 7.42
C ILE A 107 -12.66 -8.78 7.62
N ARG A 108 -13.56 -9.29 8.47
CA ARG A 108 -14.83 -8.61 8.77
C ARG A 108 -14.61 -7.22 9.34
N ARG A 109 -13.71 -7.06 10.31
CA ARG A 109 -13.41 -5.76 10.92
C ARG A 109 -12.83 -4.78 9.89
N GLU A 110 -11.89 -5.22 9.05
CA GLU A 110 -11.29 -4.36 8.02
C GLU A 110 -12.31 -3.94 6.94
N LEU A 111 -13.30 -4.79 6.63
CA LEU A 111 -14.41 -4.43 5.75
C LEU A 111 -15.35 -3.40 6.38
N LEU A 112 -15.66 -3.55 7.67
CA LEU A 112 -16.55 -2.62 8.38
C LEU A 112 -15.94 -1.21 8.55
N LEU A 113 -14.62 -1.12 8.65
CA LEU A 113 -13.93 0.17 8.77
C LEU A 113 -14.01 1.03 7.50
N LYS A 114 -14.34 0.43 6.36
CA LYS A 114 -14.35 1.08 5.04
C LYS A 114 -15.50 0.50 4.21
N SER A 115 -16.68 1.08 4.41
CA SER A 115 -17.98 0.54 3.94
C SER A 115 -18.19 0.56 2.42
N ASP A 116 -17.38 1.31 1.65
CA ASP A 116 -17.62 1.55 0.20
C ASP A 116 -16.88 0.60 -0.74
N TYR A 117 -16.49 -0.59 -0.26
CA TYR A 117 -15.82 -1.56 -1.10
C TYR A 117 -16.79 -2.45 -1.87
N ASN A 118 -16.89 -2.25 -3.18
CA ASN A 118 -17.64 -3.14 -4.07
C ASN A 118 -16.82 -4.43 -4.36
N LEU A 119 -16.84 -5.36 -3.40
CA LEU A 119 -16.16 -6.65 -3.47
C LEU A 119 -17.12 -7.76 -3.88
N ASN A 120 -16.74 -8.53 -4.89
CA ASN A 120 -17.47 -9.74 -5.26
C ASN A 120 -16.96 -10.97 -4.49
N HIS A 121 -17.61 -12.11 -4.70
CA HIS A 121 -17.23 -13.37 -4.06
C HIS A 121 -15.78 -13.78 -4.35
N GLY A 122 -15.30 -13.56 -5.58
CA GLY A 122 -13.91 -13.83 -5.98
C GLY A 122 -12.91 -12.96 -5.23
N ASP A 123 -13.19 -11.67 -5.03
CA ASP A 123 -12.35 -10.77 -4.26
C ASP A 123 -12.21 -11.24 -2.80
N MET A 124 -13.33 -11.69 -2.20
CA MET A 124 -13.35 -12.25 -0.85
C MET A 124 -12.50 -13.52 -0.73
N HIS A 125 -12.53 -14.39 -1.74
CA HIS A 125 -11.66 -15.56 -1.80
C HIS A 125 -10.17 -15.14 -1.87
N LEU A 126 -9.82 -14.19 -2.74
CA LEU A 126 -8.45 -13.68 -2.86
C LEU A 126 -7.95 -13.00 -1.59
N LEU A 127 -8.82 -12.31 -0.85
CA LEU A 127 -8.49 -11.69 0.45
C LEU A 127 -8.16 -12.74 1.50
N ARG A 128 -8.98 -13.79 1.63
CA ARG A 128 -8.70 -14.92 2.53
C ARG A 128 -7.38 -15.59 2.17
N ASN A 129 -7.18 -15.96 0.91
CA ASN A 129 -5.94 -16.61 0.45
C ASN A 129 -4.71 -15.74 0.74
N SER A 130 -4.82 -14.44 0.46
CA SER A 130 -3.77 -13.46 0.76
C SER A 130 -3.40 -13.43 2.24
N MET A 131 -4.39 -13.53 3.12
CA MET A 131 -4.21 -13.52 4.56
C MET A 131 -3.54 -14.80 5.05
N TYR A 132 -4.07 -15.96 4.69
CA TYR A 132 -3.51 -17.26 5.07
C TYR A 132 -2.09 -17.44 4.56
N ALA A 133 -1.84 -17.14 3.28
CA ALA A 133 -0.51 -17.20 2.70
C ALA A 133 0.48 -16.27 3.43
N THR A 134 0.02 -15.10 3.88
CA THR A 134 0.88 -14.19 4.65
C THR A 134 1.24 -14.78 6.01
N ARG A 135 0.29 -15.36 6.75
CA ARG A 135 0.58 -16.01 8.04
C ARG A 135 1.56 -17.17 7.90
N LEU A 136 1.35 -18.02 6.90
CA LEU A 136 2.23 -19.16 6.64
C LEU A 136 3.68 -18.68 6.38
N LEU A 137 3.84 -17.61 5.60
CA LEU A 137 5.16 -17.03 5.36
C LEU A 137 5.83 -16.52 6.64
N GLU A 138 5.11 -15.82 7.51
CA GLU A 138 5.67 -15.31 8.77
C GLU A 138 6.03 -16.43 9.75
N ILE A 139 5.21 -17.48 9.85
CA ILE A 139 5.50 -18.65 10.68
C ILE A 139 6.78 -19.33 10.20
N ASN A 140 6.92 -19.55 8.89
CA ASN A 140 8.12 -20.16 8.31
C ASN A 140 9.38 -19.31 8.54
N ILE A 141 9.28 -17.98 8.40
CA ILE A 141 10.39 -17.06 8.67
C ILE A 141 10.81 -17.14 10.15
N SER A 142 9.84 -17.19 11.07
CA SER A 142 10.09 -17.29 12.50
C SER A 142 10.80 -18.61 12.87
N GLN A 143 10.31 -19.74 12.36
CA GLN A 143 10.92 -21.06 12.58
C GLN A 143 12.36 -21.12 12.03
N ASN A 144 12.59 -20.63 10.82
CA ASN A 144 13.93 -20.59 10.23
C ASN A 144 14.90 -19.72 11.04
N SER A 145 14.42 -18.59 11.57
CA SER A 145 15.23 -17.71 12.41
C SER A 145 15.62 -18.37 13.72
N GLN A 146 14.71 -19.11 14.36
CA GLN A 146 14.98 -19.89 15.58
C GLN A 146 16.04 -20.98 15.33
N ILE A 147 15.96 -21.68 14.20
CA ILE A 147 16.95 -22.71 13.82
C ILE A 147 18.35 -22.10 13.61
N LEU A 148 18.44 -20.91 13.01
CA LEU A 148 19.73 -20.24 12.83
C LEU A 148 20.33 -19.78 14.16
N LEU A 149 19.50 -19.24 15.07
CA LEU A 149 19.95 -18.83 16.40
C LEU A 149 20.43 -20.01 17.23
N THR A 150 19.75 -21.16 17.21
CA THR A 150 20.22 -22.34 17.91
C THR A 150 21.54 -22.85 17.34
N ARG A 151 21.71 -22.87 16.01
CA ARG A 151 22.98 -23.27 15.38
C ARG A 151 24.17 -22.38 15.77
N LEU A 152 23.96 -21.07 15.92
CA LEU A 152 25.00 -20.13 16.35
C LEU A 152 25.33 -20.24 17.85
N TYR A 153 24.36 -20.67 18.68
CA TYR A 153 24.55 -20.78 20.12
C TYR A 153 25.24 -22.07 20.55
N TYR A 154 25.15 -23.12 19.72
CA TYR A 154 25.76 -24.43 19.96
C TYR A 154 26.98 -24.71 19.05
N SER A 155 27.53 -23.66 18.42
CA SER A 155 28.80 -23.67 17.67
C SER A 155 29.90 -22.95 18.44
#